data_AF-V7CAR4-F1
#
_entry.id   AF-V7CAR4-F1
#
_cell.length_a   1.000
_cell.length_b   1.000
_cell.length_c   1.000
_cell.angle_alpha   90.00
_cell.angle_beta   90.00
_cell.angle_gamma   90.00
#
_symmetry.space_group_name_H-M   'P 1'
#
loop_
_entity.id
_entity.type
_entity.pdbx_description
1 polymer ?
#
loop_
_entity_poly.entity_id
_entity_poly.type
_entity_poly.pdbx_seq_one_letter_code
_entity_poly.pdbx_strand_id
1 'polypeptide(L)'
;MSSSPHRSRGDGEKRPRVFDSNAKAICWSKADTVLGRHPERWRKDAAGNIVCKRFYNCLGCLCYEYDHIIPFSKGGESTADNCQILQSRVNRLKSDKYNIDSNQLKDYSCEVDFTVNL
;
A
#
# COMPACT_ATOMS: atom_id res chain seq x y z
N MET A 1 16.70 14.70 -53.50
CA MET A 1 16.48 13.59 -52.55
C MET A 1 15.96 14.21 -51.26
N SER A 2 14.67 14.06 -50.98
CA SER A 2 14.01 14.71 -49.85
C SER A 2 14.25 13.91 -48.58
N SER A 3 14.96 14.49 -47.62
CA SER A 3 15.16 13.89 -46.30
C SER A 3 13.89 14.01 -45.47
N SER A 4 13.22 12.88 -45.21
CA SER A 4 12.08 12.79 -44.32
C SER A 4 12.46 13.24 -42.90
N PRO A 5 11.61 14.03 -42.21
CA PRO A 5 11.87 14.39 -40.83
C PRO A 5 11.68 13.15 -39.95
N HIS A 6 12.72 12.80 -39.19
CA HIS A 6 12.59 11.88 -38.05
C HIS A 6 11.57 12.50 -37.09
N ARG A 7 10.33 11.98 -37.11
CA ARG A 7 9.39 12.20 -36.02
C ARG A 7 10.03 11.62 -34.78
N SER A 8 10.47 12.47 -33.87
CA SER A 8 10.74 12.08 -32.49
C SER A 8 9.47 11.47 -31.95
N ARG A 9 9.41 10.13 -31.93
CA ARG A 9 8.43 9.39 -31.13
C ARG A 9 8.64 9.88 -29.71
N GLY A 10 7.65 10.59 -29.16
CA GLY A 10 7.63 10.94 -27.76
C GLY A 10 7.88 9.68 -26.95
N ASP A 11 8.96 9.68 -26.19
CA ASP A 11 9.22 8.67 -25.18
C ASP A 11 8.08 8.80 -24.18
N GLY A 12 7.09 7.90 -24.28
CA GLY A 12 5.94 7.91 -23.40
C GLY A 12 6.44 7.68 -21.99
N GLU A 13 6.46 8.74 -21.16
CA GLU A 13 6.94 8.68 -19.78
C GLU A 13 6.36 7.45 -19.09
N LYS A 14 7.21 6.45 -18.83
CA LYS A 14 6.79 5.24 -18.15
C LYS A 14 6.33 5.63 -16.76
N ARG A 15 5.02 5.49 -16.50
CA ARG A 15 4.43 5.79 -15.18
C ARG A 15 5.21 5.09 -14.06
N PRO A 16 5.63 5.81 -12.99
CA PRO A 16 6.43 5.21 -11.93
C PRO A 16 5.62 4.19 -11.14
N ARG A 17 6.23 3.06 -10.80
CA ARG A 17 5.62 2.02 -9.95
C ARG A 17 5.71 2.34 -8.45
N VAL A 18 6.57 3.27 -8.07
CA VAL A 18 6.78 3.64 -6.67
C VAL A 18 5.89 4.83 -6.30
N PHE A 19 5.32 4.80 -5.10
CA PHE A 19 4.67 5.96 -4.50
C PHE A 19 5.74 6.97 -4.06
N ASP A 20 5.54 8.25 -4.36
CA ASP A 20 6.38 9.32 -3.83
C ASP A 20 6.12 9.57 -2.33
N SER A 21 6.95 10.43 -1.72
CA SER A 21 6.84 10.74 -0.29
C SER A 21 5.51 11.39 0.11
N ASN A 22 4.93 12.20 -0.77
CA ASN A 22 3.65 12.87 -0.52
C ASN A 22 2.50 11.85 -0.56
N ALA A 23 2.48 10.99 -1.57
CA ALA A 23 1.52 9.90 -1.70
C ALA A 23 1.57 8.96 -0.49
N LYS A 24 2.78 8.61 -0.01
CA LYS A 24 2.96 7.80 1.22
C LYS A 24 2.42 8.50 2.46
N ALA A 25 2.69 9.80 2.63
CA ALA A 25 2.21 10.57 3.77
C ALA A 25 0.67 10.64 3.81
N ILE A 26 0.04 10.95 2.66
CA ILE A 26 -1.42 10.98 2.51
C ILE A 26 -2.00 9.59 2.75
N CYS A 27 -1.43 8.56 2.12
CA CYS A 27 -1.85 7.16 2.27
C CYS A 27 -1.84 6.69 3.74
N TRP A 28 -0.78 7.01 4.50
CA TRP A 28 -0.70 6.71 5.93
C TRP A 28 -1.76 7.45 6.75
N SER A 29 -2.02 8.73 6.42
CA SER A 29 -2.98 9.56 7.14
C SER A 29 -4.44 9.11 6.95
N LYS A 30 -4.77 8.57 5.76
CA LYS A 30 -6.10 8.05 5.41
C LYS A 30 -6.44 6.74 6.11
N ALA A 31 -5.45 5.96 6.54
CA ALA A 31 -5.68 4.69 7.22
C ALA A 31 -6.29 4.89 8.62
N ASP A 32 -7.12 3.94 9.05
CA ASP A 32 -7.82 4.01 10.34
C ASP A 32 -6.84 4.08 11.52
N THR A 33 -7.15 4.92 12.50
CA THR A 33 -6.41 4.96 13.78
C THR A 33 -6.71 3.74 14.65
N VAL A 34 -5.76 3.40 15.51
CA VAL A 34 -5.96 2.39 16.57
C VAL A 34 -6.30 3.09 17.88
N LEU A 35 -7.48 2.81 18.44
CA LEU A 35 -7.91 3.39 19.73
C LEU A 35 -6.90 3.05 20.83
N GLY A 36 -6.62 4.01 21.72
CA GLY A 36 -5.65 3.83 22.81
C GLY A 36 -4.19 3.77 22.37
N ARG A 37 -3.87 4.03 21.09
CA ARG A 37 -2.51 4.06 20.56
C ARG A 37 -2.22 5.39 19.87
N HIS A 38 -0.95 5.78 19.84
CA HIS A 38 -0.53 7.05 19.24
C HIS A 38 -0.86 7.09 17.72
N PRO A 39 -1.70 8.04 17.26
CA PRO A 39 -2.27 8.01 15.90
C PRO A 39 -1.22 8.21 14.79
N GLU A 40 -0.08 8.84 15.10
CA GLU A 40 1.01 8.95 14.11
C GLU A 40 1.85 7.68 13.99
N ARG A 41 1.80 6.78 14.98
CA ARG A 41 2.64 5.59 15.05
C ARG A 41 1.88 4.33 14.65
N TRP A 42 0.58 4.26 14.92
CA TRP A 42 -0.21 3.04 14.80
C TRP A 42 -1.41 3.26 13.88
N ARG A 43 -1.65 2.32 12.97
CA ARG A 43 -2.79 2.31 12.05
C ARG A 43 -3.35 0.91 11.91
N LYS A 44 -4.60 0.81 11.47
CA LYS A 44 -5.13 -0.43 10.89
C LYS A 44 -4.87 -0.40 9.39
N ASP A 45 -4.40 -1.53 8.87
CA ASP A 45 -4.27 -1.74 7.44
C ASP A 45 -5.65 -2.00 6.80
N ALA A 46 -5.71 -2.12 5.46
CA ALA A 46 -6.98 -2.32 4.76
C ALA A 46 -7.66 -3.69 5.06
N ALA A 47 -6.96 -4.62 5.71
CA ALA A 47 -7.51 -5.88 6.22
C ALA A 47 -7.94 -5.80 7.70
N GLY A 48 -7.70 -4.66 8.36
CA GLY A 48 -7.99 -4.43 9.77
C GLY A 48 -6.84 -4.75 10.72
N ASN A 49 -5.66 -5.11 10.21
CA ASN A 49 -4.50 -5.47 11.02
C ASN A 49 -3.79 -4.26 11.57
N ILE A 50 -3.34 -4.36 12.82
CA ILE A 50 -2.56 -3.29 13.44
C ILE A 50 -1.12 -3.33 12.92
N VAL A 51 -0.68 -2.23 12.34
CA VAL A 51 0.70 -2.01 11.87
C VAL A 51 1.30 -0.78 12.55
N CYS A 52 2.63 -0.72 12.58
CA CYS A 52 3.35 0.40 13.18
C CYS A 52 4.28 1.06 12.18
N LYS A 53 4.27 2.40 12.14
CA LYS A 53 5.00 3.24 11.15
C LYS A 53 6.50 2.93 11.11
N ARG A 54 7.07 2.53 12.24
CA ARG A 54 8.49 2.17 12.36
C ARG A 54 8.86 0.90 11.60
N PHE A 55 7.90 0.00 11.37
CA PHE A 55 8.11 -1.32 10.75
C PHE A 55 7.71 -1.30 9.27
N TYR A 56 8.25 -0.37 8.50
CA TYR A 56 8.07 -0.31 7.05
C TYR A 56 9.05 -1.25 6.33
N ASN A 57 8.58 -1.97 5.32
CA ASN A 57 9.40 -2.80 4.41
C ASN A 57 10.17 -3.92 5.13
N CYS A 58 9.49 -4.62 6.04
CA CYS A 58 10.02 -5.76 6.79
C CYS A 58 9.04 -6.94 6.83
N LEU A 59 9.46 -8.06 7.45
CA LEU A 59 8.61 -9.21 7.69
C LEU A 59 8.41 -9.41 9.20
N GLY A 60 7.17 -9.28 9.63
CA GLY A 60 6.78 -9.34 11.02
C GLY A 60 5.32 -8.93 11.15
N CYS A 61 4.73 -9.21 12.30
CA CYS A 61 3.29 -9.06 12.50
C CYS A 61 2.80 -7.60 12.53
N LEU A 62 3.72 -6.66 12.78
CA LEU A 62 3.46 -5.22 12.73
C LEU A 62 4.05 -4.56 11.49
N CYS A 63 4.73 -5.34 10.64
CA CYS A 63 5.38 -4.84 9.45
C CYS A 63 4.37 -4.59 8.34
N TYR A 64 4.59 -3.52 7.58
CA TYR A 64 3.71 -3.14 6.48
C TYR A 64 4.48 -2.68 5.25
N GLU A 65 3.78 -2.68 4.13
CA GLU A 65 4.19 -2.12 2.85
C GLU A 65 3.10 -1.17 2.33
N TYR A 66 3.49 -0.22 1.48
CA TYR A 66 2.54 0.56 0.69
C TYR A 66 2.17 -0.25 -0.55
N ASP A 67 0.89 -0.50 -0.74
CA ASP A 67 0.34 -1.35 -1.80
C ASP A 67 -0.62 -0.56 -2.70
N HIS A 68 -0.73 -1.00 -3.94
CA HIS A 68 -1.69 -0.48 -4.90
C HIS A 68 -3.06 -1.16 -4.72
N ILE A 69 -4.11 -0.39 -4.41
CA ILE A 69 -5.49 -0.91 -4.32
C ILE A 69 -5.87 -1.62 -5.62
N ILE A 70 -5.75 -0.91 -6.74
CA ILE A 70 -5.73 -1.47 -8.10
C ILE A 70 -4.27 -1.79 -8.43
N PRO A 71 -3.88 -3.06 -8.60
CA PRO A 71 -2.51 -3.46 -8.88
C PRO A 71 -1.89 -2.70 -10.04
N PHE A 72 -0.60 -2.36 -9.91
CA PHE A 72 0.11 -1.66 -10.98
C PHE A 72 0.06 -2.43 -12.31
N SER A 73 0.15 -3.77 -12.29
CA SER A 73 0.03 -4.63 -13.48
C SER A 73 -1.35 -4.57 -14.16
N LYS A 74 -2.37 -4.08 -13.45
CA LYS A 74 -3.76 -3.92 -13.92
C LYS A 74 -4.11 -2.46 -14.22
N GLY A 75 -3.10 -1.60 -14.35
CA GLY A 75 -3.27 -0.19 -14.75
C GLY A 75 -3.37 0.79 -13.58
N GLY A 76 -3.31 0.33 -12.32
CA GLY A 76 -3.37 1.24 -11.18
C GLY A 76 -2.14 2.14 -11.06
N GLU A 77 -2.37 3.43 -10.83
CA GLU A 77 -1.32 4.46 -10.72
C GLU A 77 -0.72 4.51 -9.32
N SER A 78 0.50 5.04 -9.19
CA SER A 78 1.18 5.20 -7.89
C SER A 78 0.80 6.52 -7.22
N THR A 79 -0.50 6.76 -7.06
CA THR A 79 -1.07 7.96 -6.45
C THR A 79 -1.56 7.69 -5.03
N ALA A 80 -1.80 8.75 -4.25
CA ALA A 80 -2.34 8.65 -2.89
C ALA A 80 -3.74 8.04 -2.82
N ASP A 81 -4.51 8.10 -3.91
CA ASP A 81 -5.88 7.57 -3.98
C ASP A 81 -5.91 6.07 -4.31
N ASN A 82 -4.87 5.58 -4.98
CA ASN A 82 -4.68 4.15 -5.25
C ASN A 82 -3.73 3.48 -4.24
N CYS A 83 -3.35 4.17 -3.17
CA CYS A 83 -2.46 3.64 -2.15
C CYS A 83 -3.25 3.13 -0.94
N GLN A 84 -2.86 1.97 -0.42
CA GLN A 84 -3.24 1.47 0.89
C GLN A 84 -2.01 0.96 1.64
N ILE A 85 -2.08 0.90 2.97
CA ILE A 85 -1.11 0.15 3.76
C ILE A 85 -1.63 -1.29 3.94
N LEU A 86 -0.76 -2.27 3.83
CA LEU A 86 -1.05 -3.68 4.09
C LEU A 86 0.08 -4.31 4.90
N GLN A 87 -0.27 -5.16 5.87
CA GLN A 87 0.69 -6.01 6.55
C GLN A 87 1.45 -6.83 5.49
N SER A 88 2.78 -6.90 5.57
CA SER A 88 3.60 -7.43 4.46
C SER A 88 3.24 -8.87 4.07
N ARG A 89 2.76 -9.69 5.02
CA ARG A 89 2.27 -11.06 4.74
C ARG A 89 0.98 -11.04 3.92
N VAL A 90 0.03 -10.19 4.32
CA VAL A 90 -1.23 -9.95 3.61
C VAL A 90 -0.96 -9.37 2.22
N ASN A 91 0.01 -8.45 2.09
CA ASN A 91 0.39 -7.89 0.79
C ASN A 91 0.92 -8.96 -0.17
N ARG A 92 1.76 -9.89 0.31
CA ARG A 92 2.26 -11.02 -0.48
C ARG A 92 1.16 -11.93 -0.99
N LEU A 93 0.13 -12.17 -0.17
CA LEU A 93 -1.03 -12.94 -0.57
C LEU A 93 -1.86 -12.22 -1.64
N LYS A 94 -2.08 -10.91 -1.44
CA LYS A 94 -2.81 -10.07 -2.37
C LYS A 94 -2.14 -10.08 -3.74
N SER A 95 -0.83 -9.89 -3.81
CA SER A 95 -0.08 -9.89 -5.07
C SER A 95 -0.74 -8.95 -6.10
N ASP A 96 -1.07 -9.43 -7.29
CA ASP A 96 -1.75 -8.72 -8.36
C ASP A 96 -3.27 -8.90 -8.37
N LYS A 97 -3.85 -9.45 -7.29
CA LYS A 97 -5.31 -9.58 -7.15
C LYS A 97 -5.89 -8.24 -6.66
N TYR A 98 -7.09 -7.94 -7.13
CA TYR A 98 -7.92 -6.82 -6.69
C TYR A 98 -9.30 -7.36 -6.36
N ASN A 99 -10.08 -6.64 -5.54
CA ASN A 99 -11.37 -7.11 -4.98
C ASN A 99 -11.25 -8.36 -4.09
N ILE A 100 -10.17 -8.49 -3.31
CA ILE A 100 -10.12 -9.50 -2.25
C ILE A 100 -10.98 -9.03 -1.09
N ASP A 101 -11.86 -9.91 -0.59
CA ASP A 101 -12.65 -9.62 0.60
C ASP A 101 -11.74 -9.41 1.83
N SER A 102 -12.05 -8.40 2.63
CA SER A 102 -11.33 -8.10 3.86
C SER A 102 -11.25 -9.28 4.82
N ASN A 103 -12.24 -10.18 4.84
CA ASN A 103 -12.19 -11.38 5.67
C ASN A 103 -11.20 -12.42 5.13
N GLN A 104 -11.05 -12.55 3.81
CA GLN A 104 -10.02 -13.42 3.22
C GLN A 104 -8.60 -12.93 3.52
N LEU A 105 -8.42 -11.61 3.72
CA LEU A 105 -7.13 -11.06 4.11
C LEU A 105 -6.84 -11.30 5.61
N LYS A 106 -7.87 -11.37 6.46
CA LYS A 106 -7.71 -11.63 7.91
C LYS A 106 -7.11 -13.00 8.20
N ASP A 107 -7.44 -14.02 7.43
CA ASP A 107 -6.93 -15.39 7.63
C ASP A 107 -5.39 -15.51 7.56
N TYR A 108 -4.72 -14.52 6.96
CA TYR A 108 -3.26 -14.51 6.80
C TYR A 108 -2.56 -13.52 7.74
N SER A 109 -3.34 -12.92 8.61
CA SER A 109 -2.87 -11.93 9.57
C SER A 109 -2.20 -12.65 10.74
N CYS A 110 -1.11 -12.08 11.23
CA CYS A 110 -0.60 -12.55 12.51
C CYS A 110 -1.63 -12.38 13.62
N GLU A 111 -1.81 -13.41 14.43
CA GLU A 111 -2.50 -13.31 15.72
C GLU A 111 -1.64 -12.48 16.67
N VAL A 112 -2.02 -11.21 16.83
CA VAL A 112 -1.43 -10.32 17.84
C VAL A 112 -2.59 -9.81 18.70
N ASP A 113 -2.62 -10.24 19.95
CA ASP A 113 -3.59 -9.73 20.90
C ASP A 113 -3.06 -8.42 21.50
N PHE A 114 -3.75 -7.32 21.21
CA PHE A 114 -3.44 -6.04 21.82
C PHE A 114 -4.35 -5.87 23.01
N THR A 115 -3.77 -5.88 24.21
CA THR A 115 -4.50 -5.50 25.41
C THR A 115 -5.04 -4.08 25.24
N VAL A 116 -6.36 -3.97 25.13
CA VAL A 116 -7.09 -2.71 25.22
C VAL A 116 -7.32 -2.44 26.69
N ASN A 117 -6.44 -1.65 27.30
CA ASN A 117 -6.76 -1.06 28.59
C ASN A 117 -7.74 0.09 28.31
N LEU A 118 -9.01 -0.16 28.63
CA LEU A 118 -10.07 0.85 28.69
C LEU A 118 -9.86 1.79 29.88
#